data_AF-A0A933H5B0-F1
#
_entry.id   AF-A0A933H5B0-F1
#
_cell.length_a   1.000
_cell.length_b   1.000
_cell.length_c   1.000
_cell.angle_alpha   90.00
_cell.angle_beta   90.00
_cell.angle_gamma   90.00
#
_symmetry.space_group_name_H-M   'P 1'
#
loop_
_entity.id
_entity.type
_entity.pdbx_description
1 polymer ?
#
loop_
_entity_poly.entity_id
_entity_poly.type
_entity_poly.pdbx_seq_one_letter_code
_entity_poly.pdbx_strand_id
1 'polypeptide(L)'
;MVFGDALLEAHEIEVGLANTPRVVLAPSAKECVLKHMEYYASPKASPQNIEVLRDVDGELFVNYLMDFDSGYPEAPGLAPQELQAHKLAVENRLRQFASNPKVASKYSWVGAYHNFFCRRFMGARRRSMSINGGLLTKKWASPSLIVR
;
A
#
# COMPACT_ATOMS: atom_id res chain seq x y z
N MET A 1 4.33 11.63 -28.42
CA MET A 1 5.42 10.96 -27.67
C MET A 1 5.75 11.88 -26.50
N VAL A 2 5.69 11.39 -25.26
CA VAL A 2 5.94 12.21 -24.05
C VAL A 2 7.36 11.92 -23.59
N PHE A 3 8.11 12.96 -23.25
CA PHE A 3 9.50 12.87 -22.80
C PHE A 3 9.74 13.80 -21.62
N GLY A 4 10.65 13.43 -20.73
CA GLY A 4 11.08 14.24 -19.60
C GLY A 4 11.69 13.39 -18.49
N ASP A 5 12.46 14.05 -17.61
CA ASP A 5 13.22 13.39 -16.55
C ASP A 5 12.35 12.53 -15.63
N ALA A 6 11.12 12.98 -15.35
CA ALA A 6 10.16 12.23 -14.54
C ALA A 6 9.80 10.86 -15.16
N LEU A 7 9.74 10.75 -16.49
CA LEU A 7 9.47 9.48 -17.16
C LEU A 7 10.68 8.56 -17.17
N LEU A 8 11.89 9.13 -17.27
CA LEU A 8 13.14 8.37 -17.17
C LEU A 8 13.30 7.79 -15.77
N GLU A 9 13.10 8.61 -14.74
CA GLU A 9 13.16 8.20 -13.34
C GLU A 9 12.12 7.12 -13.00
N ALA A 10 10.88 7.27 -13.50
CA ALA A 10 9.84 6.26 -13.35
C ALA A 10 10.24 4.92 -14.01
N HIS A 11 10.86 4.97 -15.20
CA HIS A 11 11.34 3.77 -15.88
C HIS A 11 12.47 3.08 -15.12
N GLU A 12 13.45 3.84 -14.62
CA GLU A 12 14.58 3.30 -13.85
C GLU A 12 14.12 2.55 -12.59
N ILE A 13 13.11 3.08 -11.91
CA ILE A 13 12.55 2.48 -10.70
C ILE A 13 11.72 1.24 -11.01
N GLU A 14 10.94 1.27 -12.08
CA GLU A 14 10.18 0.09 -12.51
C GLU A 14 11.13 -1.08 -12.80
N VAL A 15 12.25 -0.81 -13.48
CA VAL A 15 13.26 -1.83 -13.79
C VAL A 15 14.02 -2.29 -12.54
N GLY A 16 14.40 -1.36 -11.65
CA GLY A 16 15.29 -1.65 -10.52
C GLY A 16 14.62 -2.11 -9.23
N LEU A 17 13.41 -1.61 -8.93
CA LEU A 17 12.79 -1.71 -7.60
C LEU A 17 11.40 -2.37 -7.59
N ALA A 18 10.67 -2.42 -8.71
CA ALA A 18 9.30 -2.91 -8.77
C ALA A 18 9.21 -4.45 -8.69
N ASN A 19 9.50 -5.01 -7.51
CA ASN A 19 9.43 -6.45 -7.24
C ASN A 19 8.12 -6.89 -6.57
N THR A 20 7.40 -5.96 -5.96
CA THR A 20 6.10 -6.15 -5.31
C THR A 20 5.05 -5.27 -5.98
N PRO A 21 3.75 -5.63 -5.90
CA PRO A 21 2.68 -4.88 -6.57
C PRO A 21 2.32 -3.60 -5.79
N ARG A 22 3.26 -2.65 -5.74
CA ARG A 22 3.15 -1.35 -5.09
C ARG A 22 3.49 -0.24 -6.08
N VAL A 23 2.92 0.94 -5.86
CA VAL A 23 3.22 2.15 -6.63
C VAL A 23 4.26 2.96 -5.84
N VAL A 24 5.53 2.75 -6.15
CA VAL A 24 6.67 3.39 -5.45
C VAL A 24 6.84 4.83 -5.94
N LEU A 25 7.20 5.73 -5.02
CA LEU A 25 7.54 7.11 -5.34
C LEU A 25 8.97 7.21 -5.85
N ALA A 26 9.14 7.92 -6.96
CA ALA A 26 10.46 8.28 -7.45
C ALA A 26 11.22 9.21 -6.50
N PRO A 27 12.58 9.22 -6.47
CA PRO A 27 13.36 10.11 -5.62
C PRO A 27 12.87 11.56 -5.64
N SER A 28 12.63 12.13 -6.83
CA SER A 28 12.10 13.49 -6.97
C SER A 28 10.71 13.65 -6.34
N ALA A 29 9.82 12.67 -6.55
CA ALA A 29 8.47 12.65 -5.97
C ALA A 29 8.50 12.48 -4.44
N LYS A 30 9.41 11.65 -3.93
CA LYS A 30 9.64 11.43 -2.50
C LYS A 30 10.12 12.69 -1.81
N GLU A 31 11.08 13.40 -2.40
CA GLU A 31 11.54 14.70 -1.91
C GLU A 31 10.40 15.70 -1.86
N CYS A 32 9.63 15.81 -2.95
CA CYS A 32 8.47 16.69 -3.04
C CYS A 32 7.43 16.40 -1.95
N VAL A 33 7.07 15.13 -1.75
CA VAL A 33 6.12 14.71 -0.70
C VAL A 33 6.63 15.08 0.69
N LEU A 34 7.89 14.75 1.00
CA LEU A 34 8.46 15.04 2.33
C LEU A 34 8.50 16.54 2.60
N LYS A 35 8.89 17.34 1.60
CA LYS A 35 8.87 18.82 1.69
C LYS A 35 7.45 19.35 1.91
N HIS A 36 6.45 18.81 1.21
CA HIS A 36 5.07 19.23 1.38
C HIS A 36 4.52 18.94 2.79
N MET A 37 4.95 17.83 3.40
CA MET A 37 4.57 17.51 4.78
C MET A 37 5.02 18.57 5.79
N GLU A 38 6.11 19.29 5.50
CA GLU A 38 6.66 20.35 6.37
C GLU A 38 5.82 21.62 6.39
N TYR A 39 4.95 21.84 5.40
CA TYR A 39 4.06 23.00 5.35
C TYR A 39 2.84 22.88 6.28
N TYR A 40 2.60 21.70 6.87
CA TYR A 40 1.54 21.50 7.85
C TYR A 40 2.02 21.80 9.26
N ALA A 41 1.10 22.15 10.16
CA ALA A 41 1.40 22.42 11.58
C ALA A 41 2.19 21.28 12.26
N SER A 42 2.04 20.05 11.78
CA SER A 42 3.00 18.98 12.01
C SER A 42 2.99 18.00 10.83
N PRO A 43 4.12 17.34 10.51
CA PRO A 43 4.17 16.28 9.49
C PRO A 43 3.16 15.15 9.76
N LYS A 44 2.84 14.89 11.03
CA LYS A 44 1.86 13.87 11.44
C LYS A 44 0.42 14.22 11.03
N ALA A 45 0.09 15.51 11.00
CA ALA A 45 -1.22 16.03 10.62
C ALA A 45 -1.37 16.20 9.09
N SER A 46 -0.29 16.01 8.34
CA SER A 46 -0.34 16.08 6.88
C SER A 46 -1.16 14.91 6.30
N PRO A 47 -1.98 15.13 5.25
CA PRO A 47 -2.71 14.05 4.57
C PRO A 47 -1.76 13.00 3.98
N GLN A 48 -0.58 13.42 3.53
CA GLN A 48 0.46 12.54 2.98
C GLN A 48 0.88 11.46 3.97
N ASN A 49 0.79 11.70 5.28
CA ASN A 49 1.18 10.72 6.31
C ASN A 49 0.28 9.47 6.33
N ILE A 50 -0.90 9.52 5.71
CA ILE A 50 -1.80 8.36 5.52
C ILE A 50 -1.96 7.96 4.06
N GLU A 51 -1.76 8.89 3.12
CA GLU A 51 -1.78 8.63 1.66
C GLU A 51 -0.53 7.91 1.17
N VAL A 52 0.60 8.09 1.86
CA VAL A 52 1.88 7.48 1.51
C VAL A 52 2.40 6.68 2.70
N LEU A 53 2.82 5.45 2.44
CA LEU A 53 3.34 4.53 3.43
C LEU A 53 4.81 4.23 3.17
N ARG A 54 5.52 3.91 4.25
CA ARG A 54 6.87 3.38 4.21
C ARG A 54 6.82 1.86 4.27
N ASP A 55 7.38 1.19 3.28
CA ASP A 55 7.54 -0.25 3.28
C ASP A 55 8.82 -0.67 4.04
N VAL A 56 9.01 -1.98 4.20
CA VAL A 56 10.05 -2.59 5.03
C VAL A 56 11.47 -2.36 4.53
N ASP A 57 11.63 -2.08 3.23
CA ASP A 57 12.88 -1.71 2.59
C ASP A 57 13.15 -0.19 2.64
N GLY A 58 12.26 0.58 3.28
CA GLY A 58 12.40 2.02 3.44
C GLY A 58 11.83 2.84 2.29
N GLU A 59 11.36 2.18 1.22
CA GLU A 59 10.71 2.87 0.10
C GLU A 59 9.34 3.42 0.46
N LEU A 60 9.00 4.54 -0.17
CA LEU A 60 7.69 5.15 -0.03
C LEU A 60 6.79 4.70 -1.17
N PHE A 61 5.54 4.36 -0.85
CA PHE A 61 4.55 3.94 -1.83
C PHE A 61 3.16 4.50 -1.53
N VAL A 62 2.36 4.63 -2.58
CA VAL A 62 0.97 5.11 -2.47
C VAL A 62 0.11 4.10 -1.72
N ASN A 63 -0.59 4.56 -0.69
CA ASN A 63 -1.61 3.79 0.02
C ASN A 63 -2.88 3.70 -0.84
N TYR A 64 -2.88 2.87 -1.88
CA TYR A 64 -3.97 2.80 -2.85
C TYR A 64 -5.29 2.21 -2.31
N LEU A 65 -5.29 1.61 -1.11
CA LEU A 65 -6.53 1.23 -0.41
C LEU A 65 -7.17 2.45 0.32
N MET A 66 -6.42 3.55 0.39
CA MET A 66 -6.92 4.84 0.84
C MET A 66 -7.63 5.52 -0.32
N ASP A 67 -8.94 5.50 -0.27
CA ASP A 67 -9.81 6.26 -1.15
C ASP A 67 -10.46 7.38 -0.33
N PHE A 68 -10.22 8.61 -0.76
CA PHE A 68 -10.75 9.83 -0.14
C PHE A 68 -12.04 10.31 -0.82
N ASP A 69 -12.36 9.78 -1.99
CA ASP A 69 -13.53 10.13 -2.80
C ASP A 69 -14.62 9.04 -2.75
N SER A 70 -14.45 8.05 -1.87
CA SER A 70 -15.40 6.93 -1.73
C SER A 70 -16.80 7.37 -1.28
N GLY A 71 -16.97 8.63 -0.85
CA GLY A 71 -18.25 9.16 -0.39
C GLY A 71 -18.75 8.54 0.91
N TYR A 72 -17.91 7.78 1.62
CA TYR A 72 -18.22 7.16 2.90
C TYR A 72 -17.61 7.96 4.07
N PRO A 73 -18.36 8.88 4.70
CA PRO A 73 -17.82 9.73 5.78
C PRO A 73 -17.41 8.95 7.04
N GLU A 74 -17.85 7.69 7.18
CA GLU A 74 -17.66 6.89 8.39
C GLU A 74 -16.39 6.01 8.39
N ALA A 75 -15.69 5.90 7.26
CA ALA A 75 -14.45 5.15 7.17
C ALA A 75 -13.53 5.76 6.11
N PRO A 76 -12.29 6.16 6.45
CA PRO A 76 -11.34 6.52 5.42
C PRO A 76 -11.02 5.26 4.61
N GLY A 77 -11.09 5.32 3.28
CA GLY A 77 -10.71 4.20 2.42
C GLY A 77 -11.75 3.76 1.41
N LEU A 78 -11.41 2.68 0.70
CA LEU A 78 -12.32 1.96 -0.16
C LEU A 78 -13.64 1.62 0.55
N ALA A 79 -14.73 1.56 -0.22
CA ALA A 79 -16.00 1.10 0.27
C ALA A 79 -15.85 -0.30 0.91
N PRO A 80 -16.58 -0.64 1.99
CA PRO A 80 -16.47 -1.95 2.64
C PRO A 80 -16.60 -3.13 1.67
N GLN A 81 -17.44 -2.99 0.64
CA GLN A 81 -17.67 -3.99 -0.40
C GLN A 81 -16.44 -4.15 -1.31
N GLU A 82 -15.78 -3.06 -1.68
CA GLU A 82 -14.56 -3.07 -2.50
C GLU A 82 -13.38 -3.65 -1.73
N LEU A 83 -13.25 -3.28 -0.45
CA LEU A 83 -12.22 -3.86 0.42
C LEU A 83 -12.45 -5.37 0.61
N GLN A 84 -13.71 -5.79 0.76
CA GLN A 84 -14.08 -7.21 0.83
C GLN A 84 -13.79 -7.93 -0.50
N ALA A 85 -14.08 -7.31 -1.65
CA ALA A 85 -13.76 -7.86 -2.96
C ALA A 85 -12.23 -8.01 -3.14
N HIS A 86 -11.46 -6.99 -2.72
CA HIS A 86 -10.00 -7.03 -2.70
C HIS A 86 -9.49 -8.19 -1.82
N LYS A 87 -10.02 -8.35 -0.60
CA LYS A 87 -9.69 -9.49 0.28
C LYS A 87 -9.89 -10.82 -0.45
N LEU A 88 -11.08 -11.05 -1.01
CA LEU A 88 -11.42 -12.30 -1.68
C LEU A 88 -10.52 -12.57 -2.89
N ALA A 89 -10.23 -11.53 -3.69
CA ALA A 89 -9.31 -11.63 -4.83
C ALA A 89 -7.91 -12.07 -4.38
N VAL A 90 -7.37 -11.47 -3.31
CA VAL A 90 -6.03 -11.83 -2.79
C VAL A 90 -6.02 -13.26 -2.24
N GLU A 91 -7.04 -13.65 -1.47
CA GLU A 91 -7.14 -15.02 -0.92
C GLU A 91 -7.22 -16.08 -2.03
N ASN A 92 -8.00 -15.82 -3.08
CA ASN A 92 -8.11 -16.71 -4.22
C ASN A 92 -6.77 -16.86 -4.94
N ARG A 93 -6.04 -15.76 -5.15
CA ARG A 93 -4.73 -15.79 -5.82
C ARG A 93 -3.64 -16.44 -4.97
N LEU A 94 -3.66 -16.26 -3.65
CA LEU A 94 -2.77 -16.97 -2.72
C LEU A 94 -2.95 -18.48 -2.81
N ARG A 95 -4.20 -18.97 -2.88
CA ARG A 95 -4.49 -20.40 -3.06
C ARG A 95 -4.08 -20.88 -4.45
N GLN A 96 -4.45 -20.15 -5.50
CA GLN A 96 -4.16 -20.51 -6.89
C GLN A 96 -2.66 -20.67 -7.14
N PHE A 97 -1.85 -19.77 -6.60
CA PHE A 97 -0.41 -19.74 -6.85
C PHE A 97 0.42 -20.30 -5.70
N ALA A 98 -0.18 -21.05 -4.78
CA ALA A 98 0.51 -21.61 -3.62
C ALA A 98 1.75 -22.45 -3.98
N SER A 99 1.74 -23.12 -5.13
CA SER A 99 2.86 -23.92 -5.65
C SER A 99 3.93 -23.12 -6.41
N ASN A 100 3.73 -21.81 -6.62
CA ASN A 100 4.68 -20.92 -7.28
C ASN A 100 5.19 -19.86 -6.28
N PRO A 101 6.32 -20.10 -5.59
CA PRO A 101 6.81 -19.21 -4.54
C PRO A 101 7.05 -17.77 -5.01
N LYS A 102 7.49 -17.57 -6.26
CA LYS A 102 7.75 -16.24 -6.82
C LYS A 102 6.46 -15.42 -6.91
N VAL A 103 5.37 -16.02 -7.38
CA VAL A 103 4.06 -15.36 -7.51
C VAL A 103 3.35 -15.28 -6.15
N ALA A 104 3.40 -16.35 -5.35
CA ALA A 104 2.83 -16.38 -4.01
C ALA A 104 3.43 -15.31 -3.08
N SER A 105 4.73 -15.03 -3.21
CA SER A 105 5.41 -13.98 -2.46
C SER A 105 4.83 -12.59 -2.74
N LYS A 106 4.47 -12.30 -4.00
CA LYS A 106 3.82 -11.03 -4.40
C LYS A 106 2.45 -10.88 -3.74
N TYR A 107 1.61 -11.91 -3.80
CA TYR A 107 0.30 -11.88 -3.14
C TYR A 107 0.40 -11.90 -1.61
N SER A 108 1.47 -12.49 -1.05
CA SER A 108 1.73 -12.43 0.38
C SER A 108 2.07 -11.01 0.83
N TRP A 109 2.78 -10.24 0.00
CA TRP A 109 3.01 -8.81 0.24
C TRP A 109 1.68 -8.03 0.23
N VAL A 110 0.83 -8.25 -0.79
CA VAL A 110 -0.50 -7.60 -0.86
C VAL A 110 -1.33 -7.95 0.38
N GLY A 111 -1.30 -9.21 0.81
CA GLY A 111 -2.01 -9.65 2.00
C GLY A 111 -1.53 -8.98 3.29
N ALA A 112 -0.21 -8.80 3.44
CA ALA A 112 0.37 -8.10 4.58
C ALA A 112 0.02 -6.60 4.57
N TYR A 113 0.08 -5.95 3.40
CA TYR A 113 -0.34 -4.56 3.23
C TYR A 113 -1.84 -4.37 3.52
N HIS A 114 -2.70 -5.21 2.98
CA HIS A 114 -4.14 -5.20 3.26
C HIS A 114 -4.43 -5.38 4.77
N ASN A 115 -3.75 -6.33 5.42
CA ASN A 115 -3.91 -6.55 6.86
C ASN A 115 -3.38 -5.38 7.71
N PHE A 116 -2.33 -4.69 7.25
CA PHE A 116 -1.90 -3.42 7.84
C PHE A 116 -3.01 -2.37 7.72
N PHE A 117 -3.57 -2.18 6.52
CA PHE A 117 -4.64 -1.23 6.27
C PHE A 117 -5.86 -1.51 7.16
N CYS A 118 -6.38 -2.74 7.17
CA CYS A 118 -7.51 -3.12 8.02
C CYS A 118 -7.24 -2.87 9.51
N ARG A 119 -6.01 -3.13 9.97
CA ARG A 119 -5.64 -2.89 11.37
C ARG A 119 -5.63 -1.41 11.72
N ARG A 120 -5.21 -0.56 10.80
CA ARG A 120 -5.00 0.87 11.05
C ARG A 120 -6.26 1.71 10.85
N PHE A 121 -7.12 1.32 9.92
CA PHE A 121 -8.21 2.18 9.43
C PHE A 121 -9.63 1.59 9.61
N MET A 122 -9.78 0.26 9.82
CA MET A 122 -11.12 -0.38 9.82
C MET A 122 -11.74 -0.63 11.20
N GLY A 123 -11.10 -0.18 12.30
CA GLY A 123 -11.64 -0.27 13.66
C GLY A 123 -12.22 -1.66 14.01
N ALA A 124 -13.50 -1.70 14.40
CA ALA A 124 -14.22 -2.94 14.75
C ALA A 124 -14.38 -3.93 13.59
N ARG A 125 -14.41 -3.46 12.32
CA ARG A 125 -14.55 -4.30 11.12
C ARG A 125 -13.25 -4.98 10.72
N ARG A 126 -12.12 -4.68 11.39
CA ARG A 126 -10.80 -5.26 11.10
C ARG A 126 -10.84 -6.78 10.97
N ARG A 127 -11.48 -7.48 11.91
CA ARG A 127 -11.41 -8.95 11.98
C ARG A 127 -12.09 -9.63 10.80
N SER A 128 -13.26 -9.13 10.37
CA SER A 128 -13.98 -9.69 9.22
C SER A 128 -13.28 -9.36 7.91
N MET A 129 -12.65 -8.19 7.81
CA MET A 129 -12.01 -7.71 6.58
C MET A 129 -10.57 -8.21 6.38
N SER A 130 -9.85 -8.59 7.44
CA SER A 130 -8.46 -9.07 7.31
C SER A 130 -8.39 -10.42 6.58
N ILE A 131 -7.35 -10.59 5.77
CA ILE A 131 -6.96 -11.85 5.13
C ILE A 131 -6.46 -12.83 6.18
N ASN A 132 -6.84 -14.11 6.04
CA ASN A 132 -6.36 -15.17 6.92
C ASN A 132 -4.83 -15.31 6.84
N GLY A 133 -4.15 -15.07 7.96
CA GLY A 133 -2.69 -15.15 8.06
C GLY A 133 -2.10 -16.52 7.70
N GLY A 134 -2.86 -17.60 7.83
CA GLY A 134 -2.44 -18.95 7.42
C GLY A 134 -2.28 -19.12 5.91
N LEU A 135 -2.83 -18.21 5.09
CA LEU A 135 -2.66 -18.22 3.64
C LEU A 135 -1.37 -17.52 3.19
N LEU A 136 -0.71 -16.77 4.07
CA LEU A 136 0.48 -16.00 3.73
C LEU A 136 1.71 -16.91 3.74
N THR A 137 2.22 -17.23 2.54
CA THR A 137 3.40 -18.11 2.37
C THR A 137 4.69 -17.49 2.93
N LYS A 138 4.73 -16.16 3.05
CA LYS A 138 5.82 -15.41 3.68
C LYS A 138 5.22 -14.38 4.63
N LYS A 139 5.71 -14.34 5.88
CA LYS A 139 5.41 -13.25 6.81
C LYS A 139 6.20 -12.01 6.39
N TRP A 140 5.59 -11.17 5.58
CA TRP A 140 6.09 -9.82 5.34
C TRP A 140 5.89 -8.98 6.60
N ALA A 141 6.90 -8.19 6.96
CA ALA A 141 6.69 -7.14 7.95
C ALA A 141 5.67 -6.13 7.38
N SER A 142 4.85 -5.56 8.27
CA SER A 142 3.85 -4.59 7.85
C SER A 142 4.50 -3.26 7.47
N PRO A 143 3.95 -2.55 6.48
CA PRO A 143 4.25 -1.14 6.25
C PRO A 143 4.02 -0.28 7.50
N SER A 144 4.47 0.96 7.43
CA SER A 144 4.31 1.96 8.48
C SER A 144 3.96 3.32 7.90
N LEU A 145 3.41 4.22 8.73
CA LEU A 145 3.29 5.63 8.37
C LEU A 145 4.69 6.25 8.26
N ILE A 146 4.81 7.36 7.51
CA ILE A 146 6.07 8.10 7.41
C ILE A 146 6.48 8.63 8.79
N VAL A 147 5.51 9.15 9.57
CA VAL A 147 5.67 9.68 10.93
C VAL A 147 4.69 9.00 11.90
N ARG A 148 5.20 8.54 13.06
CA ARG A 148 4.45 7.74 14.05
C ARG A 148 3.61 8.57 15.03
#